data_AF-A0A381RZE8-F1
#
_entry.id   AF-A0A381RZE8-F1
#
_cell.length_a   1.000
_cell.length_b   1.000
_cell.length_c   1.000
_cell.angle_alpha   90.00
_cell.angle_beta   90.00
_cell.angle_gamma   90.00
#
_symmetry.space_group_name_H-M   'P 1'
#
loop_
_entity.id
_entity.type
_entity.pdbx_description
1 polymer ?
#
loop_
_entity_poly.entity_id
_entity_poly.type
_entity_poly.pdbx_seq_one_letter_code
_entity_poly.pdbx_strand_id
1 'polypeptide(L)'
;MQGSDIDVKNETIACRWHKSSFCYKTGEVKEWMHISNFQKMLGKMGLNAEAKEIAEMEHIPVDVYETKEQDGFIWVGIPIN
;
A
#
# COMPACT_ATOMS: atom_id res chain seq x y z
N MET A 1 -4.27 12.91 -15.24
CA MET A 1 -4.36 12.12 -13.98
C MET A 1 -3.02 12.23 -13.28
N GLN A 2 -3.00 12.53 -11.97
CA GLN A 2 -1.77 12.43 -11.17
C GLN A 2 -1.73 11.01 -10.61
N GLY A 3 -0.68 10.26 -10.96
CA GLY A 3 -0.48 8.89 -10.48
C GLY A 3 -0.04 8.85 -9.02
N SER A 4 0.08 7.63 -8.48
CA SER A 4 0.70 7.36 -7.19
C SER A 4 2.19 7.74 -7.19
N ASP A 5 2.72 8.05 -6.01
CA ASP A 5 4.17 8.22 -5.83
C ASP A 5 4.83 6.82 -5.87
N ILE A 6 5.83 6.64 -6.72
CA ILE A 6 6.58 5.37 -6.87
C ILE A 6 8.02 5.60 -6.43
N ASP A 7 8.48 4.79 -5.48
CA ASP A 7 9.88 4.72 -5.07
C ASP A 7 10.50 3.44 -5.64
N VAL A 8 11.20 3.60 -6.76
CA VAL A 8 11.85 2.49 -7.48
C VAL A 8 12.97 1.87 -6.66
N LYS A 9 13.64 2.65 -5.80
CA LYS A 9 14.78 2.16 -4.99
C LYS A 9 14.31 1.21 -3.90
N ASN A 10 13.20 1.54 -3.25
CA ASN A 10 12.61 0.73 -2.20
C ASN A 10 11.51 -0.22 -2.71
N GLU A 11 11.28 -0.24 -4.03
CA GLU A 11 10.25 -1.05 -4.69
C GLU A 11 8.83 -0.80 -4.17
N THR A 12 8.53 0.44 -3.78
CA THR A 12 7.23 0.80 -3.20
C THR A 12 6.39 1.72 -4.07
N ILE A 13 5.07 1.59 -3.93
CA ILE A 13 4.08 2.51 -4.48
C ILE A 13 3.17 2.98 -3.34
N ALA A 14 2.91 4.29 -3.26
CA ALA A 14 2.09 4.87 -2.20
C ALA A 14 0.69 5.25 -2.69
N CYS A 15 -0.33 4.87 -1.94
CA CYS A 15 -1.70 5.33 -2.13
C CYS A 15 -1.75 6.85 -1.97
N ARG A 16 -2.21 7.55 -3.00
CA ARG A 16 -2.27 9.02 -3.01
C ARG A 16 -3.17 9.61 -1.92
N TRP A 17 -4.21 8.87 -1.52
CA TRP A 17 -5.22 9.36 -0.58
C TRP A 17 -4.80 9.16 0.87
N HIS A 18 -4.47 7.92 1.23
CA HIS A 18 -4.24 7.55 2.63
C HIS A 18 -2.77 7.30 2.96
N LYS A 19 -1.89 7.42 1.96
CA LYS A 19 -0.43 7.25 2.08
C LYS A 19 0.01 5.88 2.66
N SER A 20 -0.83 4.86 2.59
CA SER A 20 -0.38 3.47 2.71
C SER A 20 0.60 3.17 1.56
N SER A 21 1.65 2.41 1.82
CA SER A 21 2.63 2.01 0.80
C SER A 21 2.71 0.49 0.69
N PHE A 22 2.95 0.03 -0.52
CA PHE A 22 2.95 -1.39 -0.86
C PHE A 22 4.18 -1.72 -1.71
N CYS A 23 4.72 -2.93 -1.54
CA CYS A 23 5.73 -3.45 -2.44
C CYS A 23 5.09 -3.82 -3.78
N TYR A 24 5.42 -3.14 -4.87
CA TYR A 24 4.81 -3.44 -6.18
C TYR A 24 5.33 -4.75 -6.81
N LYS A 25 6.33 -5.40 -6.18
CA LYS A 25 6.83 -6.72 -6.58
C LYS A 25 6.10 -7.88 -5.90
N THR A 26 5.70 -7.71 -4.64
CA THR A 26 5.16 -8.81 -3.80
C THR A 26 3.76 -8.55 -3.27
N GLY A 27 3.27 -7.31 -3.33
CA GLY A 27 1.97 -6.91 -2.79
C GLY A 27 1.97 -6.58 -1.31
N GLU A 28 3.06 -6.89 -0.59
CA GLU A 28 3.22 -6.68 0.84
C GLU A 28 2.97 -5.22 1.25
N VAL A 29 2.21 -5.02 2.32
CA VAL A 29 2.03 -3.71 2.96
C VAL A 29 3.34 -3.28 3.62
N LYS A 30 3.88 -2.12 3.23
CA LYS A 30 5.10 -1.52 3.81
C LYS A 30 4.79 -0.44 4.85
N GLU A 31 3.74 0.36 4.64
CA GLU A 31 3.18 1.31 5.61
C GLU A 31 1.66 1.27 5.50
N TRP A 32 0.96 1.29 6.64
CA TRP A 32 -0.50 1.24 6.69
C TRP A 32 -1.08 2.54 7.20
N MET A 33 -1.55 3.38 6.27
CA MET A 33 -2.04 4.75 6.48
C MET A 33 -1.00 5.62 7.20
N HIS A 34 -0.60 6.76 6.62
CA HIS A 34 0.48 7.56 7.23
C HIS A 34 0.00 8.32 8.48
N ILE A 35 -0.17 7.59 9.59
CA ILE A 35 -0.44 8.11 10.94
C ILE A 35 0.90 8.40 11.62
N SER A 36 1.04 9.60 12.17
CA SER A 36 2.24 9.97 12.92
C SER A 36 2.44 9.07 14.14
N ASN A 37 3.69 8.90 14.59
CA ASN A 37 4.00 8.16 15.81
C ASN A 37 3.24 8.69 17.04
N PHE A 38 2.98 10.00 17.08
CA PHE A 38 2.17 10.63 18.12
C PHE A 38 0.70 10.18 18.06
N GLN A 39 0.08 10.17 16.87
CA GLN A 39 -1.28 9.64 16.68
C GLN A 39 -1.35 8.14 17.04
N LYS A 40 -0.36 7.33 16.62
CA LYS A 40 -0.25 5.92 17.00
C LYS A 40 -0.18 5.76 18.53
N MET A 41 0.58 6.61 19.23
CA MET A 41 0.66 6.61 20.70
C MET A 41 -0.67 6.98 21.36
N LEU A 42 -1.35 8.02 20.88
CA LEU A 42 -2.66 8.43 21.40
C LEU A 42 -3.74 7.36 21.18
N GLY A 43 -3.70 6.65 20.04
CA GLY A 43 -4.59 5.51 19.78
C GLY A 43 -4.41 4.38 20.80
N LYS A 44 -3.16 4.02 21.11
CA LYS A 44 -2.84 3.02 22.15
C LYS A 44 -3.31 3.42 23.55
N MET A 45 -3.33 4.72 23.85
CA MET A 45 -3.82 5.26 25.13
C MET A 45 -5.35 5.47 25.16
N GLY A 46 -6.06 5.15 24.07
CA GLY A 46 -7.50 5.36 23.94
C GLY A 46 -7.91 6.84 23.82
N LEU A 47 -6.95 7.73 23.54
CA LEU A 47 -7.15 9.18 23.41
C LEU A 47 -7.39 9.62 21.96
N ASN A 48 -7.29 8.69 21.01
CA ASN A 48 -7.61 8.91 19.61
C ASN A 48 -8.29 7.65 19.03
N ALA A 49 -9.62 7.72 18.88
CA ALA A 49 -10.43 6.61 18.38
C ALA A 49 -10.08 6.22 16.94
N GLU A 50 -9.87 7.20 16.06
CA GLU A 50 -9.49 6.96 14.66
C GLU A 50 -8.15 6.22 14.54
N ALA A 51 -7.13 6.66 15.29
CA ALA A 51 -5.83 6.00 15.29
C ALA A 51 -5.88 4.59 15.90
N LYS A 52 -6.81 4.35 16.84
CA LYS A 52 -7.06 3.02 17.40
C LYS A 52 -7.71 2.11 16.37
N GLU A 53 -8.76 2.57 15.69
CA GLU A 53 -9.44 1.83 14.63
C GLU A 53 -8.47 1.46 13.51
N ILE A 54 -7.68 2.42 13.00
CA ILE A 54 -6.67 2.16 11.95
C ILE A 54 -5.64 1.12 12.40
N ALA A 55 -5.23 1.13 13.67
CA ALA A 55 -4.26 0.17 14.21
C ALA A 55 -4.84 -1.24 14.37
N GLU A 56 -6.15 -1.39 14.47
CA GLU A 56 -6.86 -2.67 14.57
C GLU A 56 -7.33 -3.19 13.20
N MET A 57 -7.22 -2.38 12.13
CA MET A 57 -7.55 -2.81 10.77
C MET A 57 -6.59 -3.88 10.26
N GLU A 58 -7.13 -4.82 9.48
CA GLU A 58 -6.34 -5.81 8.78
C GLU A 58 -5.46 -5.14 7.71
N HIS A 59 -4.18 -5.49 7.69
CA HIS A 59 -3.24 -5.04 6.66
C HIS A 59 -3.34 -5.96 5.44
N ILE A 60 -4.23 -5.61 4.52
CA ILE A 60 -4.50 -6.41 3.33
C ILE A 60 -3.41 -6.13 2.28
N PRO A 61 -2.64 -7.13 1.83
CA PRO A 61 -1.73 -7.00 0.70
C PRO A 61 -2.47 -6.65 -0.59
N VAL A 62 -1.79 -6.00 -1.52
CA VAL A 62 -2.35 -5.77 -2.87
C VAL A 62 -2.04 -6.94 -3.78
N ASP A 63 -2.96 -7.24 -4.70
CA ASP A 63 -2.69 -8.20 -5.76
C ASP A 63 -1.56 -7.71 -6.68
N VAL A 64 -0.66 -8.62 -7.04
CA VAL A 64 0.38 -8.39 -8.03
C VAL A 64 0.11 -9.29 -9.22
N TYR A 65 0.12 -8.67 -10.40
CA TYR A 65 -0.07 -9.36 -11.66
C TYR A 65 1.27 -9.46 -12.39
N GLU A 66 1.56 -10.63 -12.93
CA GLU A 66 2.71 -10.80 -13.81
C GLU A 66 2.52 -9.96 -15.07
N THR A 67 3.59 -9.34 -15.54
CA THR A 67 3.58 -8.55 -16.76
C THR A 67 4.70 -8.98 -17.70
N LYS A 68 4.44 -8.85 -19.00
CA LYS A 68 5.43 -9.13 -20.04
C LYS A 68 5.33 -8.09 -21.15
N GLU A 69 6.45 -7.49 -21.49
CA GLU A 69 6.56 -6.68 -22.71
C GLU A 69 6.85 -7.61 -23.90
N GLN A 70 6.01 -7.56 -24.93
CA GLN A 70 6.19 -8.35 -26.15
C GLN A 70 5.52 -7.65 -27.34
N ASP A 71 6.26 -7.55 -28.46
CA ASP A 71 5.80 -6.97 -29.73
C ASP A 71 5.27 -5.52 -29.61
N GLY A 72 5.83 -4.75 -28.69
CA GLY A 72 5.40 -3.36 -28.40
C GLY A 72 4.16 -3.24 -27.50
N PHE A 73 3.67 -4.35 -26.95
CA PHE A 73 2.54 -4.41 -26.02
C PHE A 73 2.98 -4.84 -24.63
N ILE A 74 2.29 -4.35 -23.60
CA ILE A 74 2.38 -4.87 -22.23
C ILE A 74 1.21 -5.82 -21.99
N TRP A 75 1.55 -7.09 -21.75
CA TRP A 75 0.61 -8.13 -21.37
C TRP A 75 0.53 -8.19 -19.85
N VAL A 76 -0.69 -8.28 -19.32
CA VAL A 76 -0.97 -8.46 -17.89
C VAL A 76 -1.60 -9.83 -17.70
N GLY A 77 -0.95 -10.72 -16.95
CA GLY A 77 -1.44 -12.06 -16.66
C GLY A 77 -2.53 -12.01 -15.60
N ILE A 78 -3.76 -12.36 -15.98
CA ILE A 78 -4.87 -12.52 -15.02
C ILE A 78 -4.94 -14.00 -14.62
N PRO A 79 -4.77 -14.35 -13.34
CA PRO A 79 -4.89 -15.73 -12.90
C PRO A 79 -6.30 -16.24 -13.16
N ILE A 80 -6.42 -17.45 -13.71
CA ILE A 80 -7.69 -18.16 -13.88
C ILE A 80 -7.79 -19.10 -12.68
N ASN A 81 -8.71 -18.79 -11.76
CA ASN A 81 -9.04 -19.64 -10.62
C ASN A 81 -9.92 -20.82 -11.03
#